data_AF-A0A5K1EP06-F1
#
_entry.id   AF-A0A5K1EP06-F1
#
_cell.length_a   1.000
_cell.length_b   1.000
_cell.length_c   1.000
_cell.angle_alpha   90.00
_cell.angle_beta   90.00
_cell.angle_gamma   90.00
#
_symmetry.space_group_name_H-M   'P 1'
#
loop_
_entity.id
_entity.type
_entity.pdbx_description
1 polymer ?
#
loop_
_entity_poly.entity_id
_entity_poly.type
_entity_poly.pdbx_seq_one_letter_code
_entity_poly.pdbx_strand_id
1 'polypeptide(L)'
;FLRGLYLLLYLFLFDADKFGNSPLLEAVKAGHDAVAALLTANGASLNVEDAGSYLCKVVVESNADLLRRLLANGIDPNSKNYDQRTPLHVAAAEGLHIIATLLIKHGADVLSQDR
;
A
#
# COMPACT_ATOMS: atom_id res chain seq x y z
N PHE A 1 37.95 -2.97 -6.67
CA PHE A 1 37.06 -3.97 -7.31
C PHE A 1 35.64 -4.08 -6.71
N LEU A 2 35.24 -3.30 -5.67
CA LEU A 2 33.90 -3.40 -5.05
C LEU A 2 32.89 -2.30 -5.44
N ARG A 3 33.28 -1.26 -6.18
CA ARG A 3 32.38 -0.16 -6.59
C ARG A 3 31.44 -0.50 -7.77
N GLY A 4 31.78 -1.50 -8.59
CA GLY A 4 30.93 -1.92 -9.72
C GLY A 4 29.76 -2.81 -9.31
N LEU A 5 29.92 -3.63 -8.27
CA LEU A 5 28.87 -4.54 -7.80
C LEU A 5 27.78 -3.83 -6.99
N TYR A 6 28.15 -2.75 -6.26
CA TYR A 6 27.20 -1.89 -5.55
C TYR A 6 26.28 -1.13 -6.52
N LEU A 7 26.82 -0.61 -7.63
CA LEU A 7 25.98 0.05 -8.65
C LEU A 7 25.03 -0.94 -9.32
N LEU A 8 25.46 -2.17 -9.60
CA LEU A 8 24.62 -3.21 -10.20
C LEU A 8 23.48 -3.63 -9.25
N LEU A 9 23.70 -3.69 -7.94
CA LEU A 9 22.62 -3.97 -6.97
C LEU A 9 21.59 -2.82 -6.88
N TYR A 10 22.04 -1.57 -7.01
CA TYR A 10 21.13 -0.40 -7.00
C TYR A 10 20.35 -0.25 -8.31
N LEU A 11 20.94 -0.64 -9.44
CA LEU A 11 20.32 -0.53 -10.77
C LEU A 11 19.21 -1.58 -11.03
N PHE A 12 19.17 -2.68 -10.28
CA PHE A 12 18.05 -3.63 -10.34
C PHE A 12 16.88 -3.26 -9.41
N LEU A 13 17.00 -2.21 -8.59
CA LEU A 13 16.03 -1.94 -7.52
C LEU A 13 14.99 -0.84 -7.82
N PHE A 14 15.16 0.00 -8.83
CA PHE A 14 14.23 1.10 -9.05
C PHE A 14 14.15 1.52 -10.52
N ASP A 15 13.21 0.94 -11.24
CA ASP A 15 12.46 1.72 -12.23
C ASP A 15 10.98 1.63 -11.84
N ALA A 16 10.59 2.48 -10.90
CA ALA A 16 9.21 2.87 -10.80
C ALA A 16 8.91 3.65 -12.09
N ASP A 17 8.15 3.04 -13.01
CA ASP A 17 7.65 3.77 -14.16
C ASP A 17 6.97 5.03 -13.67
N LYS A 18 7.19 6.14 -14.37
CA LYS A 18 6.83 7.53 -14.01
C LYS A 18 5.31 7.80 -13.86
N PHE A 19 4.52 6.73 -13.72
CA PHE A 19 3.07 6.67 -13.54
C PHE A 19 2.67 5.88 -12.28
N GLY A 20 3.60 5.53 -11.38
CA GLY A 20 3.31 4.83 -10.13
C GLY A 20 2.93 3.35 -10.29
N ASN A 21 2.97 2.81 -11.50
CA ASN A 21 2.63 1.41 -11.78
C ASN A 21 3.84 0.50 -11.57
N SER A 22 4.13 0.18 -10.31
CA SER A 22 5.04 -0.92 -10.03
C SER A 22 4.39 -2.25 -10.48
N PRO A 23 5.15 -3.20 -11.05
CA PRO A 23 4.63 -4.53 -11.38
C PRO A 23 3.95 -5.22 -10.18
N LEU A 24 4.43 -4.94 -8.97
CA LEU A 24 3.84 -5.44 -7.74
C LEU A 24 2.46 -4.84 -7.47
N LEU A 25 2.25 -3.54 -7.69
CA LEU A 25 0.95 -2.91 -7.53
C LEU A 25 -0.08 -3.49 -8.51
N GLU A 26 0.30 -3.73 -9.77
CA GLU A 26 -0.60 -4.36 -10.75
C GLU A 26 -0.97 -5.80 -10.35
N ALA A 27 -0.01 -6.60 -9.88
CA ALA A 27 -0.30 -7.94 -9.38
C ALA A 27 -1.25 -7.92 -8.16
N VAL A 28 -1.05 -6.97 -7.23
CA VAL A 28 -1.91 -6.78 -6.05
C VAL A 28 -3.32 -6.34 -6.44
N LYS A 29 -3.46 -5.40 -7.38
CA LYS A 29 -4.75 -4.94 -7.91
C LYS A 29 -5.52 -6.07 -8.58
N ALA A 30 -4.83 -6.87 -9.40
CA ALA A 30 -5.41 -8.01 -10.12
C ALA A 30 -5.69 -9.23 -9.22
N GLY A 31 -5.19 -9.26 -7.98
CA GLY A 31 -5.33 -10.42 -7.09
C GLY A 31 -4.44 -11.61 -7.47
N HIS A 32 -3.35 -11.36 -8.22
CA HIS A 32 -2.37 -12.38 -8.58
C HIS A 32 -1.39 -12.61 -7.42
N ASP A 33 -1.88 -13.17 -6.31
CA ASP A 33 -1.13 -13.30 -5.05
C ASP A 33 0.21 -14.05 -5.22
N ALA A 34 0.25 -15.09 -6.05
CA ALA A 34 1.48 -15.83 -6.32
C ALA A 34 2.53 -14.98 -7.06
N VAL A 35 2.09 -14.10 -7.97
CA VAL A 35 2.98 -13.18 -8.69
C VAL A 35 3.47 -12.08 -7.74
N ALA A 36 2.57 -11.53 -6.93
CA ALA A 36 2.93 -10.54 -5.91
C ALA A 36 3.97 -11.10 -4.92
N ALA A 37 3.77 -12.33 -4.43
CA ALA A 37 4.72 -13.00 -3.55
C ALA A 37 6.08 -13.22 -4.21
N LEU A 38 6.11 -13.62 -5.48
CA LEU A 38 7.37 -13.77 -6.24
C LEU A 38 8.11 -12.44 -6.38
N LEU A 39 7.40 -11.36 -6.72
CA LEU A 39 7.98 -10.03 -6.86
C LEU A 39 8.56 -9.53 -5.53
N THR A 40 7.81 -9.65 -4.44
CA THR A 40 8.27 -9.28 -3.10
C THR A 40 9.47 -10.11 -2.66
N ALA A 41 9.49 -11.42 -2.94
CA ALA A 41 10.64 -12.29 -2.64
C ALA A 41 11.91 -11.91 -3.42
N ASN A 42 11.77 -11.20 -4.54
CA ASN A 42 12.88 -10.65 -5.34
C ASN A 42 13.16 -9.17 -5.04
N GLY A 43 12.65 -8.64 -3.92
CA GLY A 43 12.96 -7.30 -3.44
C GLY A 43 12.09 -6.18 -4.01
N ALA A 44 10.99 -6.51 -4.72
CA ALA A 44 10.02 -5.49 -5.09
C ALA A 44 9.32 -4.94 -3.84
N SER A 45 9.16 -3.62 -3.78
CA SER A 45 8.42 -2.93 -2.73
C SER A 45 7.16 -2.29 -3.30
N LEU A 46 6.06 -2.34 -2.55
CA LEU A 46 4.80 -1.73 -2.98
C LEU A 46 4.93 -0.20 -2.86
N ASN A 47 5.11 0.46 -4.00
CA ASN A 47 5.11 1.92 -4.09
C ASN A 47 3.80 2.40 -4.73
N VAL A 48 3.07 3.25 -4.01
CA VAL A 48 1.81 3.84 -4.45
C VAL A 48 1.94 5.35 -4.31
N GLU A 49 1.78 6.06 -5.42
CA GLU A 49 1.68 7.52 -5.41
C GLU A 49 0.44 7.95 -4.63
N ASP A 50 0.60 8.90 -3.72
CA ASP A 50 -0.48 9.36 -2.82
C ASP A 50 -1.22 8.20 -2.13
N ALA A 51 -0.44 7.33 -1.44
CA ALA A 51 -0.94 6.15 -0.74
C ALA A 51 -2.13 6.44 0.19
N GLY A 52 -2.18 7.63 0.80
CA GLY A 52 -3.29 8.05 1.66
C GLY A 52 -4.59 8.22 0.88
N SER A 53 -4.58 9.01 -0.20
CA SER A 53 -5.77 9.16 -1.06
C SER A 53 -6.17 7.83 -1.71
N TYR A 54 -5.19 7.03 -2.14
CA TYR A 54 -5.45 5.72 -2.74
C TYR A 54 -6.12 4.76 -1.76
N LEU A 55 -5.58 4.62 -0.54
CA LEU A 55 -6.20 3.77 0.50
C LEU A 55 -7.59 4.28 0.90
N CYS A 56 -7.77 5.60 1.06
CA CYS A 56 -9.09 6.17 1.34
C CYS A 56 -10.10 5.82 0.24
N LYS A 57 -9.71 5.86 -1.03
CA LYS A 57 -10.57 5.42 -2.14
C LYS A 57 -10.95 3.94 -2.05
N VAL A 58 -9.97 3.06 -1.79
CA VAL A 58 -10.22 1.61 -1.61
C VAL A 58 -11.17 1.35 -0.44
N VAL A 59 -11.05 2.12 0.65
CA VAL A 59 -11.96 2.06 1.80
C VAL A 59 -13.38 2.46 1.42
N VAL A 60 -13.58 3.58 0.71
CA VAL A 60 -14.91 4.03 0.25
C VAL A 60 -15.55 2.98 -0.66
N GLU A 61 -14.77 2.38 -1.56
CA GLU A 61 -15.23 1.27 -2.42
C GLU A 61 -15.53 -0.02 -1.64
N SER A 62 -15.22 -0.07 -0.33
CA SER A 62 -15.41 -1.22 0.56
C SER A 62 -14.76 -2.51 0.04
N ASN A 63 -13.67 -2.38 -0.72
CA ASN A 63 -12.96 -3.51 -1.32
C ASN A 63 -11.98 -4.14 -0.30
N ALA A 64 -12.53 -4.95 0.61
CA ALA A 64 -11.77 -5.58 1.70
C ALA A 64 -10.64 -6.49 1.20
N ASP A 65 -10.83 -7.18 0.07
CA ASP A 65 -9.83 -8.07 -0.49
C ASP A 65 -8.62 -7.31 -1.03
N LEU A 66 -8.86 -6.24 -1.79
CA LEU A 66 -7.78 -5.38 -2.26
C LEU A 66 -7.07 -4.71 -1.09
N LEU A 67 -7.82 -4.18 -0.13
CA LEU A 67 -7.24 -3.57 1.07
C LEU A 67 -6.34 -4.56 1.82
N ARG A 68 -6.78 -5.80 2.00
CA ARG A 68 -6.00 -6.85 2.66
C ARG A 68 -4.69 -7.12 1.94
N ARG A 69 -4.71 -7.21 0.60
CA ARG A 69 -3.50 -7.44 -0.19
C ARG A 69 -2.54 -6.25 -0.12
N LEU A 70 -3.04 -5.03 -0.18
CA LEU A 70 -2.21 -3.82 -0.07
C LEU A 70 -1.50 -3.77 1.29
N LEU A 71 -2.25 -4.00 2.39
CA LEU A 71 -1.71 -4.02 3.75
C LEU A 71 -0.72 -5.17 3.97
N ALA A 72 -0.99 -6.35 3.43
CA ALA A 72 -0.07 -7.49 3.48
C ALA A 72 1.24 -7.24 2.71
N ASN A 73 1.22 -6.38 1.68
CA ASN A 73 2.40 -5.97 0.93
C ASN A 73 3.04 -4.68 1.45
N GLY A 74 2.69 -4.26 2.68
CA GLY A 74 3.44 -3.25 3.43
C GLY A 74 3.08 -1.79 3.12
N ILE A 75 1.93 -1.51 2.52
CA ILE A 75 1.44 -0.13 2.46
C ILE A 75 1.17 0.38 3.88
N ASP A 76 1.53 1.64 4.18
CA ASP A 76 1.30 2.21 5.50
C ASP A 76 -0.20 2.55 5.69
N PRO A 77 -0.91 1.86 6.62
CA PRO A 77 -2.32 2.14 6.89
C PRO A 77 -2.58 3.54 7.49
N ASN A 78 -1.54 4.22 7.96
CA ASN A 78 -1.63 5.56 8.55
C ASN A 78 -1.36 6.68 7.54
N SER A 79 -1.14 6.33 6.26
CA SER A 79 -0.97 7.29 5.18
C SER A 79 -2.15 8.26 5.14
N LYS A 80 -1.87 9.57 5.27
CA LYS A 80 -2.89 10.61 5.26
C LYS A 80 -3.18 11.08 3.83
N ASN A 81 -4.44 11.29 3.50
CA ASN A 81 -4.84 11.93 2.25
C ASN A 81 -4.64 13.45 2.31
N TYR A 82 -5.03 14.16 1.24
CA TYR A 82 -4.92 15.63 1.15
C TYR A 82 -5.68 16.39 2.27
N ASP A 83 -6.73 15.80 2.84
CA ASP A 83 -7.50 16.33 3.97
C ASP A 83 -6.90 15.97 5.34
N GLN A 84 -5.70 15.39 5.38
CA GLN A 84 -5.08 14.84 6.60
C GLN A 84 -5.85 13.70 7.26
N ARG A 85 -6.81 13.10 6.55
CA ARG A 85 -7.59 11.95 7.02
C ARG A 85 -6.84 10.66 6.71
N THR A 86 -6.81 9.75 7.66
CA THR A 86 -6.33 8.37 7.44
C THR A 86 -7.46 7.49 6.90
N PRO A 87 -7.13 6.34 6.29
CA PRO A 87 -8.10 5.31 5.92
C PRO A 87 -9.05 4.92 7.06
N LEU A 88 -8.57 4.94 8.31
CA LEU A 88 -9.39 4.63 9.47
C LEU A 88 -10.43 5.72 9.78
N HIS A 89 -10.13 7.00 9.56
CA HIS A 89 -11.12 8.09 9.67
C HIS A 89 -12.29 7.85 8.70
N VAL A 90 -11.98 7.50 7.45
CA VAL A 90 -12.99 7.24 6.43
C VAL A 90 -13.82 6.00 6.77
N ALA A 91 -13.17 4.90 7.17
CA ALA A 91 -13.88 3.69 7.56
C ALA A 91 -14.81 3.92 8.77
N ALA A 92 -14.40 4.74 9.74
CA ALA A 92 -15.21 5.10 10.90
C ALA A 92 -16.40 5.99 10.52
N ALA A 93 -16.19 6.99 9.67
CA ALA A 93 -17.24 7.90 9.21
C ALA A 93 -18.35 7.16 8.42
N GLU A 94 -17.97 6.17 7.63
CA GLU A 94 -18.88 5.37 6.79
C GLU A 94 -19.44 4.12 7.51
N GLY A 95 -19.04 3.85 8.77
CA GLY A 95 -19.52 2.69 9.53
C GLY A 95 -19.01 1.32 9.04
N LEU A 96 -17.89 1.29 8.33
CA LEU A 96 -17.34 0.09 7.69
C LEU A 96 -16.59 -0.82 8.68
N HIS A 97 -17.33 -1.51 9.55
CA HIS A 97 -16.77 -2.33 10.64
C HIS A 97 -15.69 -3.34 10.21
N ILE A 98 -15.89 -4.06 9.11
CA ILE A 98 -14.94 -5.06 8.62
C ILE A 98 -13.64 -4.39 8.13
N ILE A 99 -13.76 -3.27 7.43
CA ILE A 99 -12.62 -2.49 6.93
C ILE A 99 -11.84 -1.87 8.08
N ALA A 100 -12.52 -1.27 9.06
CA ALA A 100 -11.89 -0.73 10.26
C ALA A 100 -11.12 -1.81 11.04
N THR A 101 -11.71 -3.00 11.19
CA THR A 101 -11.06 -4.14 11.84
C THR A 101 -9.79 -4.56 11.09
N LEU A 102 -9.83 -4.58 9.75
CA LEU A 102 -8.68 -4.93 8.92
C LEU A 102 -7.55 -3.89 9.06
N LEU A 103 -7.88 -2.61 9.01
CA LEU A 103 -6.91 -1.51 9.20
C LEU A 103 -6.24 -1.60 10.58
N ILE A 104 -7.01 -1.77 11.66
CA ILE A 104 -6.48 -1.88 13.03
C ILE A 104 -5.55 -3.10 13.16
N LYS A 105 -5.93 -4.26 12.59
CA LYS A 105 -5.08 -5.47 12.60
C LYS A 105 -3.72 -5.26 11.93
N HIS A 106 -3.65 -4.33 10.97
CA HIS A 106 -2.42 -3.99 10.27
C HIS A 106 -1.71 -2.75 10.84
N GLY A 107 -2.11 -2.25 12.01
CA GLY A 107 -1.40 -1.18 12.72
C GLY A 107 -1.90 0.23 12.42
N ALA A 108 -3.14 0.39 11.97
CA ALA A 108 -3.76 1.71 11.92
C ALA A 108 -3.89 2.31 13.33
N ASP A 109 -3.46 3.56 13.48
CA ASP A 109 -3.51 4.32 14.73
C ASP A 109 -4.92 4.82 14.99
N VAL A 110 -5.54 4.27 16.03
CA VAL A 110 -6.87 4.64 16.52
C VAL A 110 -6.91 6.04 17.16
N LEU A 111 -5.75 6.62 17.46
CA LEU A 111 -5.60 7.96 18.04
C LEU A 111 -5.17 9.01 17.01
N SER A 112 -5.04 8.64 15.73
CA SER A 112 -4.67 9.59 14.69
C SER A 112 -5.70 10.72 14.63
N GLN A 113 -5.20 11.95 14.53
CA GLN A 113 -6.01 13.15 14.37
C GLN A 113 -6.12 13.54 12.89
N ASP A 114 -7.31 13.96 12.47
CA ASP A 114 -7.54 14.72 11.24
C ASP A 114 -7.30 16.23 11.47
N ARG A 115 -7.49 17.03 10.42
CA ARG A 115 -7.19 18.47 10.41
C ARG A 115 -8.26 19.31 11.09
#